data_AF-A0AAE4UEL4-F1
#
_entry.id   AF-A0AAE4UEL4-F1
#
_cell.length_a   1.000
_cell.length_b   1.000
_cell.length_c   1.000
_cell.angle_alpha   90.00
_cell.angle_beta   90.00
_cell.angle_gamma   90.00
#
_symmetry.space_group_name_H-M   'P 1'
#
loop_
_entity.id
_entity.type
_entity.pdbx_description
1 polymer ?
#
loop_
_entity_poly.entity_id
_entity_poly.type
_entity_poly.pdbx_seq_one_letter_code
_entity_poly.pdbx_strand_id
1 'polypeptide(L)'
;MSHLRVVVDGETLMDADPGEWSSNPPDVSALNLRAGNKPEPWMQTILFTVAKTGIDALSGGQTGDTDIVVTTVEDGWDMTVRTH
;
A
#
# COMPACT_ATOMS: atom_id res chain seq x y z
N MET A 1 -9.62 -12.99 -6.61
CA MET A 1 -9.10 -11.70 -7.06
C MET A 1 -8.45 -11.09 -5.84
N SER A 2 -7.35 -10.38 -6.03
CA SER A 2 -6.60 -9.79 -4.94
C SER A 2 -6.69 -8.29 -5.03
N HIS A 3 -6.70 -7.62 -3.89
CA HIS A 3 -6.85 -6.17 -3.84
C HIS A 3 -5.89 -5.58 -2.83
N LEU A 4 -5.20 -4.50 -3.20
CA LEU A 4 -4.41 -3.71 -2.27
C LEU A 4 -4.95 -2.29 -2.26
N ARG A 5 -5.47 -1.89 -1.11
CA ARG A 5 -5.94 -0.53 -0.85
C ARG A 5 -5.11 0.15 0.22
N VAL A 6 -4.74 1.39 -0.03
CA VAL A 6 -4.05 2.26 0.93
C VAL A 6 -4.81 3.57 1.08
N VAL A 7 -5.23 3.85 2.30
CA VAL A 7 -5.89 5.09 2.69
C VAL A 7 -5.04 5.81 3.74
N VAL A 8 -4.74 7.08 3.52
CA VAL A 8 -3.99 7.94 4.46
C VAL A 8 -4.82 9.18 4.73
N ASP A 9 -5.15 9.43 5.99
CA ASP A 9 -5.95 10.60 6.42
C ASP A 9 -7.30 10.72 5.66
N GLY A 10 -7.89 9.58 5.30
CA GLY A 10 -9.12 9.50 4.53
C GLY A 10 -8.94 9.62 3.00
N GLU A 11 -7.74 9.93 2.51
CA GLU A 11 -7.41 9.96 1.09
C GLU A 11 -6.96 8.58 0.61
N THR A 12 -7.56 8.06 -0.46
CA THR A 12 -7.12 6.80 -1.07
C THR A 12 -5.91 7.08 -1.96
N LEU A 13 -4.73 6.66 -1.52
CA LEU A 13 -3.46 6.85 -2.24
C LEU A 13 -3.13 5.68 -3.16
N MET A 14 -3.74 4.52 -2.93
CA MET A 14 -3.63 3.35 -3.79
C MET A 14 -4.90 2.52 -3.71
N ASP A 15 -5.34 2.03 -4.86
CA ASP A 15 -6.45 1.10 -5.03
C ASP A 15 -6.13 0.28 -6.29
N ALA A 16 -5.63 -0.95 -6.12
CA ALA A 16 -5.06 -1.72 -7.21
C ALA A 16 -5.28 -3.22 -7.06
N ASP A 17 -5.37 -3.93 -8.20
CA ASP A 17 -5.43 -5.39 -8.27
C ASP A 17 -4.03 -5.95 -8.58
N PRO A 18 -3.35 -6.59 -7.61
CA PRO A 18 -2.05 -7.22 -7.82
C PRO A 18 -2.02 -8.25 -8.96
N GLY A 19 -3.14 -8.92 -9.26
CA GLY A 19 -3.25 -9.85 -10.36
C GLY A 19 -2.94 -9.23 -11.73
N GLU A 20 -3.11 -7.91 -11.87
CA GLU A 20 -2.80 -7.20 -13.12
C GLU A 20 -1.37 -6.66 -13.18
N TRP A 21 -0.64 -6.63 -12.06
CA TRP A 21 0.63 -5.88 -11.93
C TRP A 21 1.77 -6.37 -12.82
N SER A 22 1.72 -7.62 -13.28
CA SER A 22 2.68 -8.14 -14.27
C SER A 22 2.62 -7.39 -15.61
N SER A 23 1.45 -6.84 -15.94
CA SER A 23 1.17 -6.12 -17.19
C SER A 23 0.84 -4.65 -16.97
N ASN A 24 0.33 -4.31 -15.80
CA ASN A 24 -0.11 -2.98 -15.40
C ASN A 24 0.32 -2.69 -13.94
N PRO A 25 1.60 -2.36 -13.71
CA PRO A 25 2.09 -2.09 -12.36
C PRO A 25 1.38 -0.87 -11.76
N PRO A 26 1.20 -0.83 -10.43
CA PRO A 26 0.45 0.22 -9.78
C PRO A 26 1.23 1.53 -9.77
N ASP A 27 0.52 2.65 -9.84
CA ASP A 27 1.13 3.97 -9.64
C ASP A 27 1.45 4.19 -8.15
N VAL A 28 2.73 4.34 -7.84
CA VAL A 28 3.23 4.63 -6.48
C VAL A 28 3.63 6.09 -6.30
N SER A 29 3.37 6.95 -7.29
CA SER A 29 3.76 8.37 -7.27
C SER A 29 3.10 9.14 -6.12
N ALA A 30 1.81 8.91 -5.87
CA ALA A 30 1.08 9.53 -4.76
C ALA A 30 1.66 9.11 -3.40
N LEU A 31 2.01 7.83 -3.24
CA LEU A 31 2.69 7.31 -2.05
C LEU A 31 4.06 7.97 -1.86
N ASN A 32 4.85 8.09 -2.93
CA ASN A 32 6.17 8.73 -2.90
C ASN A 32 6.08 10.23 -2.62
N LEU A 33 5.06 10.91 -3.15
CA LEU A 33 4.84 12.33 -2.89
C LEU A 33 4.47 12.56 -1.41
N ARG A 34 3.63 11.68 -0.85
CA ARG A 34 3.27 11.71 0.58
C ARG A 34 4.47 11.40 1.48
N ALA A 35 5.39 10.53 1.03
CA ALA A 35 6.66 10.24 1.70
C ALA A 35 7.56 11.45 1.91
N GLY A 36 7.53 12.41 0.99
CA GLY A 36 8.43 13.55 1.04
C GLY A 36 9.90 13.12 1.16
N ASN A 37 10.73 13.97 1.78
CA ASN A 37 12.17 13.71 1.94
C ASN A 37 12.53 12.93 3.23
N LYS A 38 11.55 12.70 4.11
CA LYS A 38 11.72 11.99 5.39
C LYS A 38 10.51 11.10 5.61
N PRO A 39 10.50 9.88 5.05
CA PRO A 39 9.38 8.98 5.22
C PRO A 39 9.25 8.57 6.69
N GLU A 40 8.12 8.95 7.31
CA GLU A 40 7.62 8.39 8.55
C GLU A 40 7.59 6.85 8.52
N PRO A 41 7.74 6.16 9.67
CA PRO A 41 7.83 4.71 9.71
C PRO A 41 6.65 3.97 9.06
N TRP A 42 5.42 4.50 9.18
CA TRP A 42 4.24 3.91 8.56
C TRP A 42 4.32 3.85 7.03
N MET A 43 5.05 4.77 6.39
CA MET A 43 5.24 4.76 4.94
C MET A 43 6.17 3.65 4.49
N GLN A 44 7.17 3.31 5.31
CA GLN A 44 8.06 2.18 5.03
C GLN A 44 7.24 0.88 5.04
N THR A 45 6.34 0.71 6.02
CA THR A 45 5.44 -0.44 6.07
C THR A 45 4.58 -0.56 4.82
N ILE A 46 3.99 0.55 4.34
CA ILE A 46 3.21 0.54 3.09
C ILE A 46 4.08 0.14 1.90
N LEU A 47 5.24 0.78 1.72
CA LEU A 47 6.12 0.49 0.59
C LEU A 47 6.62 -0.96 0.60
N PHE A 48 6.93 -1.52 1.76
CA PHE A 48 7.28 -2.93 1.90
C PHE A 48 6.11 -3.86 1.57
N THR A 49 4.90 -3.54 2.02
CA THR A 49 3.71 -4.33 1.67
C THR A 49 3.45 -4.29 0.16
N VAL A 50 3.51 -3.10 -0.47
CA VAL A 50 3.38 -2.95 -1.93
C VAL A 50 4.45 -3.78 -2.65
N ALA A 51 5.72 -3.66 -2.25
CA ALA A 51 6.81 -4.42 -2.87
C ALA A 51 6.62 -5.94 -2.73
N LYS A 52 6.24 -6.41 -1.53
CA LYS A 52 5.95 -7.83 -1.27
C LYS A 52 4.80 -8.32 -2.15
N THR A 53 3.70 -7.59 -2.19
CA THR A 53 2.53 -7.92 -3.01
C THR A 53 2.89 -8.02 -4.49
N GLY A 54 3.74 -7.12 -5.00
CA GLY A 54 4.23 -7.19 -6.37
C GLY A 54 5.11 -8.40 -6.65
N ILE A 55 6.01 -8.76 -5.73
CA ILE A 55 6.83 -9.98 -5.85
C ILE A 55 5.94 -11.23 -5.86
N ASP A 56 4.95 -11.30 -4.96
CA ASP A 56 4.02 -12.41 -4.87
C ASP A 56 3.20 -12.53 -6.18
N ALA A 57 2.69 -11.41 -6.72
CA ALA A 57 1.98 -11.37 -7.99
C ALA A 57 2.85 -11.84 -9.18
N LEU A 58 4.09 -11.35 -9.28
CA LEU A 58 5.01 -11.73 -10.35
C LEU A 58 5.43 -13.20 -10.30
N SER A 59 5.46 -13.80 -9.11
CA SER A 59 5.78 -15.21 -8.92
C SER A 59 4.58 -16.16 -9.13
N GLY A 60 3.40 -15.62 -9.48
CA GLY A 60 2.17 -16.39 -9.61
C GLY A 60 1.58 -16.86 -8.27
N GLY A 61 2.03 -16.27 -7.16
CA GLY A 61 1.48 -16.49 -5.83
C GLY A 61 0.10 -15.89 -5.68
N GLN A 62 -0.70 -16.45 -4.77
CA GLN A 62 -1.96 -15.82 -4.37
C GLN A 62 -1.65 -14.63 -3.46
N THR A 63 -2.08 -13.46 -3.90
CA THR A 63 -2.22 -12.28 -3.06
C THR A 63 -3.65 -12.28 -2.51
N GLY A 64 -3.84 -12.05 -1.21
CA GLY A 64 -5.18 -11.86 -0.62
C GLY A 64 -5.61 -10.40 -0.74
N ASP A 65 -6.78 -10.06 -0.22
CA ASP A 65 -7.21 -8.67 -0.13
C ASP A 65 -6.55 -8.02 1.09
N THR A 66 -6.01 -6.82 0.92
CA THR A 66 -5.30 -6.07 1.95
C THR A 66 -5.74 -4.61 1.95
N ASP A 67 -6.35 -4.18 3.06
CA ASP A 67 -6.63 -2.77 3.35
C ASP A 67 -5.63 -2.24 4.36
N ILE A 68 -4.94 -1.16 4.01
CA ILE A 68 -4.10 -0.38 4.93
C ILE A 68 -4.76 0.99 5.12
N VAL A 69 -5.08 1.33 6.36
CA VAL A 69 -5.59 2.65 6.74
C VAL A 69 -4.65 3.28 7.73
N VAL A 70 -4.17 4.47 7.40
CA VAL A 70 -3.33 5.31 8.26
C VAL A 70 -4.09 6.57 8.63
N THR A 71 -4.06 6.90 9.92
CA THR A 71 -4.54 8.19 10.44
C THR A 71 -3.36 8.87 11.13
N THR A 72 -2.96 10.03 10.63
CA THR A 72 -1.95 10.88 11.26
C THR A 72 -2.59 11.76 12.32
N VAL A 73 -1.87 11.97 13.42
CA VAL A 73 -2.26 12.83 14.54
C VAL A 73 -1.07 13.73 14.90
N GLU A 74 -1.28 14.77 15.71
CA GLU A 74 -0.26 15.80 16.01
C GLU A 74 1.08 15.22 16.47
N ASP A 75 1.04 14.18 17.31
CA ASP A 75 2.22 13.53 17.91
C ASP A 75 2.46 12.09 17.41
N GLY A 76 1.88 11.70 16.28
CA GLY A 76 2.06 10.33 15.80
C GLY A 76 1.10 9.88 14.70
N TRP A 77 0.85 8.58 14.66
CA TRP A 77 0.01 7.95 13.66
C TRP A 77 -0.52 6.61 14.18
N ASP A 78 -1.70 6.24 13.69
CA ASP A 78 -2.28 4.92 13.85
C ASP A 78 -2.35 4.22 12.49
N MET A 79 -1.99 2.95 12.44
CA MET A 79 -2.14 2.11 11.26
C MET A 79 -3.03 0.90 11.58
N THR A 80 -4.06 0.70 10.76
CA THR A 80 -4.85 -0.53 10.76
C THR A 80 -4.59 -1.29 9.46
N VAL A 81 -4.26 -2.58 9.59
CA VAL A 81 -4.09 -3.50 8.45
C VAL A 81 -5.13 -4.61 8.56
N ARG A 82 -5.87 -4.86 7.47
CA ARG A 82 -6.83 -5.96 7.38
C ARG A 82 -6.50 -6.82 6.17
N THR A 83 -6.37 -8.12 6.39
CA THR A 83 -6.18 -9.12 5.34
C THR A 83 -7.40 -10.04 5.28
N HIS A 84 -7.96 -10.29 4.09
CA HIS A 84 -9.14 -11.14 3.90
C HIS A 84 -9.10 -11.97 2.62
#